data_AF-A0A8J3IKD8-F1
#
_entry.id   AF-A0A8J3IKD8-F1
#
_cell.length_a   1.000
_cell.length_b   1.000
_cell.length_c   1.000
_cell.angle_alpha   90.00
_cell.angle_beta   90.00
_cell.angle_gamma   90.00
#
_symmetry.space_group_name_H-M   'P 1'
#
loop_
_entity.id
_entity.type
_entity.pdbx_description
1 polymer ?
#
loop_
_entity_poly.entity_id
_entity_poly.type
_entity_poly.pdbx_seq_one_letter_code
_entity_poly.pdbx_strand_id
1 'polypeptide(L)' 'MAIVEGTAELIDDPQISAKMPAYLGKYGALVQSMGWTPESMAADYSQAIRVTPTKITVHVVP' A
#
# COMPACT_ATOMS: atom_id res chain seq x y z
N MET A 1 12.02 9.61 -11.00
CA MET A 1 11.63 9.30 -9.61
C MET A 1 10.60 10.33 -9.16
N ALA A 2 9.57 9.93 -8.41
CA ALA A 2 8.63 10.88 -7.80
C ALA A 2 8.62 10.69 -6.29
N ILE A 3 8.52 11.79 -5.56
CA ILE A 3 8.35 11.83 -4.11
C ILE A 3 6.97 12.45 -3.84
N VAL A 4 6.16 11.78 -3.03
CA VAL A 4 4.87 12.28 -2.56
C VAL A 4 5.01 12.58 -1.06
N GLU A 5 4.79 13.84 -0.70
CA GLU A 5 4.79 14.32 0.68
C GLU A 5 3.32 14.58 1.09
N GLY A 6 2.98 14.34 2.35
CA GLY A 6 1.61 14.51 2.81
C GLY A 6 1.42 14.28 4.31
N THR A 7 0.20 14.51 4.79
CA THR A 7 -0.19 14.16 6.16
C THR A 7 -0.47 12.66 6.22
N ALA A 8 0.12 11.98 7.19
CA ALA A 8 -0.10 10.55 7.42
C ALA A 8 -1.01 10.32 8.63
N GLU A 9 -1.97 9.43 8.47
CA GLU A 9 -2.92 9.03 9.51
C GLU A 9 -2.99 7.51 9.60
N LEU A 10 -3.01 6.99 10.83
CA LEU A 10 -3.34 5.59 11.07
C LEU A 10 -4.86 5.44 10.95
N ILE A 11 -5.29 4.47 10.15
CA ILE A 11 -6.71 4.16 10.01
C ILE A 11 -7.01 2.90 10.81
N ASP A 12 -7.98 3.01 11.72
CA ASP A 12 -8.54 1.88 12.47
C ASP A 12 -9.80 1.39 11.74
N ASP A 13 -9.60 0.75 10.59
CA ASP A 13 -10.67 0.10 9.81
C ASP A 13 -10.21 -1.31 9.41
N PRO A 14 -10.76 -2.38 10.01
CA PRO A 14 -10.37 -3.74 9.70
C PRO A 14 -10.75 -4.20 8.29
N GLN A 15 -11.58 -3.44 7.56
CA GLN A 15 -11.89 -3.73 6.16
C GLN A 15 -10.74 -3.35 5.22
N ILE A 16 -9.87 -2.42 5.63
CA ILE A 16 -8.71 -2.00 4.84
C ILE A 16 -7.55 -2.97 5.11
N SER A 17 -7.35 -3.93 4.21
CA SER A 17 -6.28 -4.92 4.34
C SER A 17 -5.80 -5.43 2.99
N ALA A 18 -4.69 -6.17 2.97
CA ALA A 18 -4.18 -6.85 1.78
C ALA A 18 -5.14 -7.91 1.20
N LYS A 19 -6.24 -8.25 1.91
CA LYS A 19 -7.27 -9.19 1.45
C LYS A 19 -8.37 -8.54 0.62
N MET A 20 -8.36 -7.21 0.46
CA MET A 20 -9.37 -6.53 -0.33
C MET A 20 -9.35 -7.01 -1.79
N PRO A 21 -10.51 -7.30 -2.42
CA PRO A 21 -10.55 -7.78 -3.79
C PRO A 21 -9.83 -6.88 -4.80
N ALA A 22 -9.93 -5.56 -4.63
CA ALA A 22 -9.24 -4.59 -5.49
C ALA A 22 -7.70 -4.64 -5.33
N TYR A 23 -7.21 -4.87 -4.10
CA TYR A 23 -5.78 -5.02 -3.83
C TYR A 23 -5.26 -6.31 -4.44
N LEU A 24 -5.98 -7.42 -4.26
CA LEU A 24 -5.63 -8.73 -4.82
C LEU A 24 -5.68 -8.74 -6.34
N GLY A 25 -6.68 -8.09 -6.95
CA GLY A 25 -6.76 -7.96 -8.40
C GLY A 25 -5.55 -7.22 -9.00
N LYS A 26 -4.99 -6.25 -8.27
CA LYS A 26 -3.84 -5.47 -8.73
C LYS A 26 -2.48 -6.12 -8.40
N TYR A 27 -2.33 -6.65 -7.20
CA TYR A 27 -1.03 -7.06 -6.64
C TYR A 27 -0.92 -8.56 -6.33
N GLY A 28 -1.99 -9.34 -6.41
CA GLY A 28 -2.00 -10.75 -5.97
C GLY A 28 -0.88 -11.60 -6.58
N ALA A 29 -0.63 -11.45 -7.89
CA ALA A 29 0.46 -12.16 -8.56
C ALA A 29 1.86 -11.75 -8.04
N LEU A 30 2.05 -10.49 -7.67
CA LEU A 30 3.30 -9.98 -7.10
C LEU A 30 3.48 -10.47 -5.66
N VAL A 31 2.42 -10.44 -4.86
CA VAL A 31 2.42 -10.98 -3.49
C VAL A 31 2.84 -12.45 -3.50
N GLN A 32 2.28 -13.23 -4.42
CA GLN A 32 2.64 -14.63 -4.59
C GLN A 32 4.09 -14.83 -5.07
N SER A 33 4.58 -14.02 -6.01
CA SER A 33 5.97 -14.14 -6.49
C SER A 33 7.01 -13.78 -5.44
N MET A 34 6.63 -12.96 -4.44
CA MET A 34 7.43 -12.66 -3.26
C MET A 34 7.34 -13.74 -2.16
N GLY A 35 6.55 -14.80 -2.35
CA GLY A 35 6.42 -15.91 -1.41
C GLY A 35 5.37 -15.70 -0.31
N TRP A 36 4.52 -14.68 -0.43
CA TRP A 36 3.42 -14.43 0.52
C TRP A 36 2.09 -14.97 0.00
N THR A 37 1.20 -15.31 0.94
CA THR A 37 -0.24 -15.39 0.71
C THR A 37 -0.92 -14.08 1.14
N PRO A 38 -2.13 -13.77 0.63
CA PRO A 38 -2.92 -12.64 1.12
C PRO A 38 -3.07 -12.59 2.65
N GLU A 39 -3.25 -13.74 3.29
CA GLU A 39 -3.41 -13.86 4.73
C GLU A 39 -2.12 -13.53 5.47
N SER A 40 -0.99 -14.10 5.02
CA SER A 40 0.32 -13.78 5.62
C SER A 40 0.68 -12.31 5.47
N MET A 41 0.41 -11.73 4.29
CA MET A 41 0.67 -10.31 4.06
C MET A 41 -0.23 -9.43 4.92
N ALA A 42 -1.50 -9.76 5.08
CA ALA A 42 -2.40 -9.00 5.94
C ALA A 42 -2.06 -9.12 7.43
N ALA A 43 -1.44 -10.23 7.85
CA ALA A 43 -0.96 -10.40 9.21
C ALA A 43 0.29 -9.52 9.47
N ASP A 44 1.26 -9.56 8.55
CA ASP A 44 2.51 -8.80 8.66
C ASP A 44 2.29 -7.29 8.47
N TYR A 45 1.38 -6.90 7.57
CA TYR A 45 1.04 -5.50 7.24
C TYR A 45 -0.40 -5.18 7.63
N SER A 46 -0.66 -5.18 8.94
CA SER A 46 -2.01 -5.05 9.52
C SER A 46 -2.45 -3.61 9.82
N GLN A 47 -1.52 -2.63 9.81
CA GLN A 47 -1.85 -1.23 10.05
C GLN A 47 -2.01 -0.46 8.73
N ALA A 48 -3.25 -0.06 8.42
CA ALA A 48 -3.52 0.84 7.30
C ALA A 48 -2.99 2.25 7.61
N ILE A 49 -2.26 2.83 6.65
CA ILE A 49 -1.79 4.22 6.70
C ILE A 49 -2.41 4.97 5.52
N ARG A 50 -3.15 6.03 5.81
CA ARG A 50 -3.65 6.97 4.79
C ARG A 50 -2.69 8.13 4.70
N VAL A 51 -2.19 8.40 3.51
CA VAL A 51 -1.41 9.60 3.21
C VAL A 51 -2.26 10.54 2.36
N THR A 52 -2.55 11.73 2.88
CA THR A 52 -3.20 12.82 2.14
C THR A 52 -2.12 13.72 1.55
N PRO A 53 -1.89 13.69 0.22
CA PRO A 53 -0.78 14.42 -0.38
C PRO A 53 -0.91 15.94 -0.19
N THR A 54 0.20 16.59 0.14
CA THR A 54 0.33 18.06 0.18
C THR A 54 1.31 18.58 -0.87
N LYS A 55 2.22 17.73 -1.37
CA LYS A 55 3.20 18.09 -2.40
C LYS A 55 3.70 16.87 -3.18
N ILE A 56 4.01 17.10 -4.45
CA ILE A 56 4.63 16.10 -5.34
C ILE A 56 5.91 16.72 -5.93
N THR A 57 7.03 16.02 -5.80
CA THR A 57 8.32 16.40 -6.42
C THR A 57 8.70 15.35 -7.45
N VAL A 58 8.97 15.76 -8.69
CA VAL A 58 9.37 14.85 -9.78
C VAL A 58 10.81 15.14 -10.17
N HIS A 59 11.67 14.13 -10.05
CA HIS A 59 13.03 14.17 -10.57
C HIS A 59 13.04 13.56 -11.98
N VAL A 60 13.23 14.44 -12.96
CA VAL A 60 13.50 14.07 -14.35
C VAL A 60 15.00 13.85 -14.47
N VAL A 61 15.40 12.61 -14.72
CA VAL A 61 16.77 12.31 -15.13
C VAL A 61 16.81 12.58 -16.64
N PRO A 62 17.72 13.43 -17.13
CA PRO A 62 17.87 13.67 -18.57
C PRO A 62 18.32 12.42 -19.33
#